data_AF-A0A924Z8Q9-F1
#
_entry.id   AF-A0A924Z8Q9-F1
#
_cell.length_a   1.000
_cell.length_b   1.000
_cell.length_c   1.000
_cell.angle_alpha   90.00
_cell.angle_beta   90.00
_cell.angle_gamma   90.00
#
_symmetry.space_group_name_H-M   'P 1'
#
loop_
_entity.id
_entity.type
_entity.pdbx_description
1 polymer ?
#
loop_
_entity_poly.entity_id
_entity_poly.type
_entity_poly.pdbx_seq_one_letter_code
_entity_poly.pdbx_strand_id
1 'polypeptide(L)' 'EYKRSIIELKDRYDAIWQRTLDELHAQGLLRADAKLARLLILGAINFSVTWYRAKPRSAKHVSLDVLAAQTVALVLMQ' A
#
# COMPACT_ATOMS: atom_id res chain seq x y z
N GLU A 1 -1.80 27.80 -10.28
CA GLU A 1 -2.13 26.67 -11.17
C GLU A 1 -1.57 25.33 -10.67
N TYR A 2 -0.25 25.15 -10.61
CA TYR A 2 0.40 23.88 -10.21
C TYR A 2 -0.08 23.24 -8.90
N LYS A 3 -0.32 24.03 -7.84
CA LYS A 3 -0.82 23.51 -6.56
C LYS A 3 -2.16 22.78 -6.70
N ARG A 4 -3.07 23.30 -7.55
CA ARG A 4 -4.41 22.71 -7.74
C ARG A 4 -4.31 21.37 -8.46
N SER A 5 -3.51 21.31 -9.52
CA SER A 5 -3.30 20.08 -10.29
C SER A 5 -2.62 18.96 -9.48
N ILE A 6 -1.70 19.31 -8.57
CA ILE A 6 -1.08 18.34 -7.65
C ILE A 6 -2.11 17.80 -6.65
N ILE A 7 -2.96 18.67 -6.09
CA ILE A 7 -4.04 18.27 -5.18
C ILE A 7 -5.01 17.33 -5.90
N GLU A 8 -5.48 17.70 -7.09
CA GLU A 8 -6.40 16.87 -7.88
C GLU A 8 -5.81 15.50 -8.22
N LEU A 9 -4.52 15.44 -8.55
CA LEU A 9 -3.83 14.16 -8.80
C LEU A 9 -3.76 13.30 -7.54
N LYS A 10 -3.40 13.91 -6.40
CA LYS A 10 -3.37 13.22 -5.11
C LYS A 10 -4.75 12.70 -4.73
N ASP A 11 -5.78 13.52 -4.87
CA ASP A 11 -7.15 13.14 -4.49
C ASP A 11 -7.66 11.97 -5.33
N ARG A 12 -7.34 11.92 -6.63
CA ARG A 12 -7.65 10.75 -7.47
C ARG A 12 -6.93 9.49 -7.02
N TYR A 13 -5.65 9.59 -6.69
CA TYR A 13 -4.86 8.47 -6.17
C TYR A 13 -5.43 7.97 -4.83
N ASP A 14 -5.74 8.88 -3.93
CA ASP A 14 -6.31 8.60 -2.62
C ASP A 14 -7.69 7.93 -2.73
N ALA A 15 -8.52 8.37 -3.68
CA ALA A 15 -9.83 7.79 -3.94
C ALA A 15 -9.78 6.37 -4.51
N ILE A 16 -8.74 6.02 -5.29
CA ILE A 16 -8.55 4.64 -5.75
C ILE A 16 -8.26 3.73 -4.55
N TRP A 17 -7.30 4.13 -3.70
CA TRP A 17 -6.97 3.38 -2.49
C TRP A 17 -8.15 3.21 -1.55
N GLN A 18 -8.88 4.29 -1.28
CA GLN A 18 -9.98 4.24 -0.33
C GLN A 18 -11.08 3.31 -0.83
N ARG A 19 -11.48 3.41 -2.10
CA ARG A 19 -12.52 2.53 -2.67
C ARG A 19 -12.15 1.06 -2.61
N THR A 20 -10.92 0.70 -2.97
CA THR A 20 -10.46 -0.70 -2.90
C THR A 20 -10.50 -1.24 -1.47
N LEU A 21 -10.08 -0.46 -0.48
CA LEU A 21 -10.10 -0.89 0.92
C LEU A 21 -11.51 -0.94 1.51
N ASP A 22 -12.40 -0.02 1.10
CA ASP A 22 -13.82 -0.06 1.46
C ASP A 22 -14.48 -1.33 0.92
N GLU A 23 -14.21 -1.71 -0.34
CA GLU A 23 -14.72 -2.94 -0.95
C GLU A 23 -14.23 -4.19 -0.23
N LEU A 24 -12.93 -4.25 0.11
CA LEU A 24 -12.35 -5.36 0.88
C LEU A 24 -12.95 -5.45 2.29
N HIS A 25 -13.19 -4.31 2.94
CA HIS A 25 -13.83 -4.28 4.26
C HIS A 25 -15.29 -4.74 4.20
N ALA A 26 -16.05 -4.28 3.20
CA ALA A 26 -17.44 -4.68 2.99
C ALA A 26 -17.59 -6.19 2.71
N GLN A 27 -16.59 -6.79 2.05
CA GLN A 27 -16.53 -8.24 1.82
C GLN A 27 -16.03 -9.02 3.04
N GLY A 28 -15.68 -8.35 4.13
CA GLY A 28 -15.09 -9.00 5.29
C GLY A 28 -13.72 -9.61 5.00
N LEU A 29 -12.97 -9.10 4.01
CA LEU A 29 -11.60 -9.53 3.71
C LEU A 29 -10.55 -8.68 4.44
N LEU A 30 -10.98 -7.52 4.97
CA LEU A 30 -10.16 -6.60 5.74
C LEU A 30 -10.75 -6.42 7.14
N ARG A 31 -10.01 -6.84 8.16
CA ARG A 31 -10.47 -6.78 9.56
C ARG A 31 -10.52 -5.36 10.13
N ALA A 32 -9.54 -4.54 9.78
CA ALA A 32 -9.46 -3.16 10.24
C ALA A 32 -10.44 -2.27 9.47
N ASP A 33 -10.83 -1.14 10.08
CA ASP A 33 -11.47 -0.05 9.36
C ASP A 33 -10.65 0.36 8.12
N ALA A 34 -11.33 0.61 7.01
CA ALA A 34 -10.68 0.84 5.72
C ALA A 34 -9.76 2.08 5.72
N LYS A 35 -10.11 3.15 6.43
CA LYS A 35 -9.26 4.36 6.53
C LYS A 35 -8.02 4.09 7.36
N LEU A 36 -8.16 3.40 8.49
CA LEU A 36 -7.01 3.02 9.32
C LEU A 36 -6.08 2.05 8.59
N ALA A 37 -6.63 1.05 7.91
CA ALA A 37 -5.86 0.13 7.09
C ALA A 37 -5.07 0.88 6.01
N ARG A 38 -5.69 1.85 5.34
CA ARG A 38 -5.02 2.69 4.34
C ARG A 38 -3.78 3.39 4.91
N LEU A 39 -3.91 4.01 6.07
CA LEU A 39 -2.79 4.70 6.73
C LEU A 39 -1.65 3.73 7.07
N LEU A 40 -1.98 2.56 7.60
CA LEU A 40 -1.00 1.54 7.97
C LEU A 40 -0.28 0.95 6.76
N ILE A 41 -1.02 0.61 5.69
CA ILE A 41 -0.47 0.06 4.45
C ILE A 41 0.47 1.08 3.79
N LEU A 42 0.01 2.33 3.63
CA LEU A 42 0.85 3.38 3.04
C LEU A 42 2.07 3.69 3.93
N GLY A 43 1.92 3.65 5.26
CA GLY A 43 3.02 3.77 6.19
C GLY A 43 4.08 2.66 5.99
N ALA A 44 3.65 1.41 5.90
CA ALA A 44 4.53 0.27 5.66
C ALA A 44 5.24 0.35 4.30
N ILE A 45 4.51 0.68 3.23
CA ILE A 45 5.07 0.86 1.88
C ILE A 45 6.09 1.99 1.88
N ASN A 46 5.77 3.15 2.46
CA ASN A 46 6.68 4.29 2.50
C ASN A 46 7.94 3.99 3.32
N PHE A 47 7.80 3.27 4.44
CA PHE A 47 8.93 2.87 5.27
C PHE A 47 9.85 1.85 4.57
N SER A 48 9.32 1.08 3.61
CA SER A 48 10.10 0.08 2.87
C SER A 48 11.31 0.68 2.14
N VAL A 49 11.27 1.96 1.76
CA VAL A 49 12.38 2.66 1.09
C VAL A 49 13.65 2.71 1.95
N THR A 50 13.52 2.62 3.28
CA THR A 50 14.66 2.71 4.20
C THR A 50 15.57 1.47 4.10
N TRP A 51 14.99 0.30 3.84
CA TRP A 51 15.70 -0.99 3.89
C TRP A 51 15.65 -1.77 2.57
N TYR A 52 14.66 -1.56 1.70
CA TYR A 52 14.54 -2.30 0.44
C TYR A 52 15.66 -1.91 -0.53
N ARG A 53 16.21 -2.90 -1.23
CA ARG A 53 17.27 -2.73 -2.24
C ARG A 53 16.90 -3.55 -3.48
N ALA A 54 16.63 -2.87 -4.59
CA ALA A 54 16.23 -3.53 -5.85
C ALA A 54 17.37 -4.36 -6.50
N LYS A 55 18.63 -3.99 -6.21
CA LYS A 55 19.84 -4.69 -6.68
C LYS A 55 20.80 -4.91 -5.51
N PRO A 56 20.52 -5.86 -4.60
CA PRO A 56 21.36 -6.10 -3.43
C PRO A 56 22.65 -6.83 -3.83
N ARG A 57 23.73 -6.58 -3.10
CA ARG A 57 25.03 -7.25 -3.30
C ARG A 57 25.10 -8.65 -2.68
N SER A 58 24.07 -9.08 -1.92
CA SER A 58 24.03 -10.38 -1.24
C SER A 58 22.95 -11.30 -1.84
N ALA A 59 23.16 -12.61 -1.70
CA ALA A 59 22.28 -13.65 -2.25
C ALA A 59 20.88 -13.72 -1.62
N LYS A 60 20.65 -13.07 -0.47
CA LYS A 60 19.32 -12.95 0.15
C LYS A 60 18.62 -11.72 -0.41
N HIS A 61 18.06 -11.84 -1.61
CA HIS A 61 17.26 -10.79 -2.23
C HIS A 61 15.77 -11.13 -2.17
N VAL A 62 14.93 -10.10 -2.04
CA VAL A 62 13.48 -10.19 -2.20
C VAL A 62 13.12 -9.33 -3.41
N SER A 63 12.45 -9.90 -4.40
CA SER A 63 11.96 -9.13 -5.54
C SER A 63 10.83 -8.19 -5.12
N LEU A 64 10.59 -7.13 -5.90
CA LEU A 64 9.50 -6.19 -5.61
C LEU A 64 8.14 -6.91 -5.63
N ASP A 65 7.97 -7.86 -6.56
CA ASP A 65 6.74 -8.66 -6.66
C ASP A 65 6.51 -9.53 -5.41
N VAL A 66 7.56 -10.15 -4.88
CA VAL A 66 7.45 -10.94 -3.64
C VAL A 66 7.12 -10.02 -2.46
N LEU A 67 7.74 -8.85 -2.37
CA LEU A 67 7.42 -7.88 -1.31
C LEU A 67 5.96 -7.41 -1.39
N ALA A 68 5.46 -7.12 -2.60
CA ALA A 68 4.07 -6.75 -2.82
C ALA A 68 3.11 -7.87 -2.41
N ALA A 69 3.36 -9.11 -2.86
CA ALA A 69 2.54 -10.27 -2.50
C ALA A 69 2.50 -10.53 -0.99
N GLN A 70 3.65 -10.45 -0.31
CA GLN A 70 3.73 -10.59 1.15
C GLN A 70 3.00 -9.47 1.89
N THR A 71 3.03 -8.25 1.37
CA THR A 71 2.31 -7.10 1.94
C THR A 71 0.80 -7.32 1.83
N VAL A 72 0.31 -7.81 0.69
CA VAL A 72 -1.11 -8.18 0.51
C VAL A 72 -1.50 -9.29 1.47
N ALA A 73 -0.71 -10.36 1.55
CA ALA A 73 -0.97 -11.50 2.44
C ALA A 73 -0.96 -11.12 3.94
N LEU A 74 -0.19 -10.10 4.32
CA LEU A 74 -0.17 -9.58 5.69
C LEU A 74 -1.45 -8.80 6.05
N VAL A 75 -2.07 -8.16 5.06
CA VAL A 75 -3.19 -7.24 5.24
C VAL A 75 -4.54 -7.95 5.12
N LEU A 76 -4.63 -8.91 4.20
CA LEU A 76 -5.86 -9.66 3.96
C LEU A 76 -6.07 -10.73 5.04
N MET A 77 -7.33 -10.99 5.35
CA MET A 77 -7.69 -12.19 6.11
C MET A 77 -7.47 -13.44 5.24
N GLN A 78 -7.00 -14.51 5.89
CA GLN A 78 -6.88 -15.84 5.28
C GLN A 78 -8.17 -16.63 5.41
#